data_AF-A0A2N8Z9J4-F1
#
_entry.id   AF-A0A2N8Z9J4-F1
#
_cell.length_a   1.000
_cell.length_b   1.000
_cell.length_c   1.000
_cell.angle_alpha   90.00
_cell.angle_beta   90.00
_cell.angle_gamma   90.00
#
_symmetry.space_group_name_H-M   'P 1'
#
loop_
_entity.id
_entity.type
_entity.pdbx_description
1 polymer ?
#
loop_
_entity_poly.entity_id
_entity_poly.type
_entity_poly.pdbx_seq_one_letter_code
_entity_poly.pdbx_strand_id
1 'polypeptide(L)'
;MKKLLILIVILALAGGGAYYYFFIMMAEEMVEESSKEMDAPIEEGEIDLSALMPAEETMKPGEYYVTSSSLNVRREPSSKGRISTVLDIGTKVDVLEVQSGWARISEYIEFVDGNLAQWVSTEFLADEVPSNMAQVRSGRLEIKIKHSDDFMDHRGVFMSVSQQLIDSGQCSDDDFSQTKGWLASTVFADRSVYYTYCGGLERDDKIYLDTETKEVFSE
;
A
#
# COMPACT_ATOMS: atom_id res chain seq x y z
N MET A 1 -29.29 -52.80 10.04
CA MET A 1 -28.31 -51.79 9.54
C MET A 1 -27.94 -50.70 10.56
N LYS A 2 -28.79 -50.32 11.53
CA LYS A 2 -28.43 -49.32 12.58
C LYS A 2 -27.41 -49.80 13.63
N LYS A 3 -27.33 -51.11 13.92
CA LYS A 3 -26.39 -51.67 14.91
C LYS A 3 -24.95 -51.84 14.38
N LEU A 4 -24.74 -51.79 13.06
CA LEU A 4 -23.41 -51.94 12.43
C LEU A 4 -22.65 -50.60 12.35
N LEU A 5 -23.36 -49.47 12.24
CA LEU A 5 -22.77 -48.13 12.20
C LEU A 5 -22.21 -47.67 13.55
N ILE A 6 -22.79 -48.12 14.66
CA ILE A 6 -22.29 -47.76 16.02
C ILE A 6 -20.95 -48.45 16.32
N LEU A 7 -20.72 -49.65 15.79
CA LEU A 7 -19.47 -50.38 16.04
C LEU A 7 -18.25 -49.75 15.33
N ILE A 8 -18.46 -49.17 14.15
CA ILE A 8 -17.41 -48.52 13.36
C ILE A 8 -16.98 -47.18 14.00
N VAL A 9 -17.91 -46.45 14.62
CA VAL A 9 -17.60 -45.20 15.32
C VAL A 9 -16.80 -45.46 16.60
N ILE A 10 -17.05 -46.57 17.30
CA ILE A 10 -16.29 -46.95 18.50
C ILE A 10 -14.86 -47.41 18.12
N LEU A 11 -14.68 -48.10 16.99
CA LEU A 11 -13.36 -48.50 16.49
C LEU A 11 -12.50 -47.30 16.04
N ALA A 12 -13.10 -46.25 15.48
CA ALA A 12 -12.39 -45.03 15.11
C ALA A 12 -11.92 -44.21 16.31
N LEU A 13 -12.69 -44.21 17.42
CA LEU A 13 -12.32 -43.50 18.65
C LEU A 13 -11.22 -44.22 19.45
N ALA A 14 -11.11 -45.54 19.34
CA ALA A 14 -10.03 -46.31 19.97
C ALA A 14 -8.71 -46.23 19.19
N GLY A 15 -8.75 -46.07 17.86
CA GLY A 15 -7.55 -45.98 17.01
C GLY A 15 -6.79 -44.65 17.15
N GLY A 16 -7.48 -43.55 17.42
CA GLY A 16 -6.85 -42.22 17.55
C GLY A 16 -5.96 -42.09 18.78
N GLY A 17 -6.34 -42.71 19.90
CA GLY A 17 -5.54 -42.69 21.13
C GLY A 17 -4.24 -43.48 20.99
N ALA A 18 -4.30 -44.69 20.42
CA ALA A 18 -3.11 -45.52 20.21
C ALA A 18 -2.12 -44.89 19.22
N TYR A 19 -2.64 -44.24 18.16
CA TYR A 19 -1.81 -43.50 17.20
C TYR A 19 -1.11 -42.30 17.86
N TYR A 20 -1.82 -41.53 18.70
CA TYR A 20 -1.26 -40.39 19.42
C TYR A 20 -0.17 -40.82 20.41
N TYR A 21 -0.39 -41.90 21.17
CA TYR A 21 0.63 -42.45 22.08
C TYR A 21 1.86 -42.98 21.34
N PHE A 22 1.68 -43.67 20.21
CA PHE A 22 2.81 -44.14 19.41
C PHE A 22 3.63 -42.98 18.84
N PHE A 23 2.97 -41.91 18.39
CA PHE A 23 3.64 -40.71 17.89
C PHE A 23 4.43 -39.99 18.99
N ILE A 24 3.89 -39.90 20.21
CA ILE A 24 4.62 -39.33 21.36
C ILE A 24 5.83 -40.19 21.74
N MET A 25 5.70 -41.53 21.77
CA MET A 25 6.83 -42.40 22.08
C MET A 25 7.95 -42.31 21.01
N MET A 26 7.61 -42.24 19.72
CA MET A 26 8.61 -42.01 18.66
C MET A 26 9.26 -40.63 18.76
N ALA A 27 8.52 -39.61 19.21
CA ALA A 27 9.05 -38.27 19.41
C ALA A 27 9.99 -38.20 20.64
N GLU A 28 9.67 -38.90 21.73
CA GLU A 28 10.55 -38.99 22.90
C GLU A 28 11.86 -39.74 22.58
N GLU A 29 11.81 -40.79 21.76
CA GLU A 29 13.02 -41.52 21.32
C GLU A 29 13.94 -40.66 20.44
N MET A 30 13.39 -39.84 19.53
CA MET A 30 14.16 -38.86 18.76
C MET A 30 14.82 -37.77 19.63
N VAL A 31 14.15 -37.35 20.70
CA VAL A 31 14.68 -36.33 21.62
C VAL A 31 15.79 -36.91 22.51
N GLU A 32 15.68 -38.17 22.93
CA GLU A 32 16.71 -38.81 23.75
C GLU A 32 17.98 -39.12 22.94
N GLU A 33 17.85 -39.55 21.68
CA GLU A 33 19.01 -39.83 20.81
C GLU A 33 19.76 -38.55 20.42
N SER A 34 19.06 -37.44 20.17
CA SER A 34 19.68 -36.13 19.93
C SER A 34 20.43 -35.57 21.15
N SER A 35 20.13 -36.05 22.37
CA SER A 35 20.73 -35.55 23.60
C SER A 35 22.02 -36.26 24.01
N LYS A 36 22.34 -37.42 23.43
CA LYS A 36 23.47 -38.27 23.85
C LYS A 36 24.80 -38.01 23.14
N GLU A 37 24.86 -37.13 22.15
CA GLU A 37 26.07 -36.92 21.34
C GLU A 37 26.71 -35.53 21.52
N MET A 38 26.95 -35.10 22.76
CA MET A 38 27.79 -33.93 23.01
C MET A 38 28.49 -34.00 24.39
N ASP A 39 29.35 -35.00 24.57
CA ASP A 39 30.19 -35.14 25.77
C ASP A 39 31.65 -34.73 25.48
N ALA A 40 31.82 -33.50 24.96
CA ALA A 40 33.12 -32.84 24.87
C ALA A 40 33.13 -31.65 25.85
N PRO A 41 34.22 -31.42 26.63
CA PRO A 41 34.23 -30.33 27.59
C PRO A 41 34.27 -28.98 26.87
N ILE A 42 33.18 -28.20 26.98
CA ILE A 42 33.14 -26.81 26.56
C ILE A 42 33.40 -25.97 27.81
N GLU A 43 34.51 -25.22 27.83
CA GLU A 43 34.73 -24.17 28.83
C GLU A 43 33.55 -23.19 28.78
N GLU A 44 32.93 -22.94 29.94
CA GLU A 44 31.86 -21.95 30.11
C GLU A 44 32.40 -20.53 29.87
N GLY A 45 32.46 -20.12 28.62
CA GLY A 45 32.42 -18.71 28.26
C GLY A 45 30.96 -18.25 28.26
N GLU A 46 30.61 -17.30 29.13
CA GLU A 46 29.33 -16.58 29.06
C GLU A 46 29.13 -16.06 27.64
N ILE A 47 28.20 -16.65 26.89
CA ILE A 47 27.74 -16.08 25.62
C ILE A 47 26.86 -14.89 26.00
N ASP A 48 27.41 -13.68 25.89
CA ASP A 48 26.66 -12.44 25.97
C ASP A 48 25.69 -12.35 24.78
N LEU A 49 24.48 -12.88 25.01
CA LEU A 49 23.39 -12.95 24.04
C LEU A 49 22.88 -11.55 23.64
N SER A 50 23.37 -10.46 24.26
CA SER A 50 23.06 -9.09 23.84
C SER A 50 23.74 -8.70 22.52
N ALA A 51 24.80 -9.40 22.10
CA ALA A 51 25.54 -9.12 20.87
C ALA A 51 24.96 -9.80 19.61
N LEU A 52 23.92 -10.63 19.73
CA LEU A 52 23.25 -11.29 18.60
C LEU A 52 22.02 -10.54 18.08
N MET A 53 21.65 -9.43 18.70
CA MET A 53 20.68 -8.52 18.10
C MET A 53 21.45 -7.61 17.13
N PRO A 54 21.28 -7.74 15.80
CA PRO A 54 21.72 -6.67 14.91
C PRO A 54 21.04 -5.39 15.41
N ALA A 55 21.82 -4.36 15.69
CA ALA A 55 21.28 -3.04 15.93
C ALA A 55 20.36 -2.72 14.74
N GLU A 56 19.05 -2.63 14.99
CA GLU A 56 18.10 -2.24 13.95
C GLU A 56 18.62 -0.93 13.35
N GLU A 57 18.87 -0.89 12.04
CA GLU A 57 19.26 0.35 11.37
C GLU A 57 18.09 1.32 11.51
N THR A 58 18.13 2.15 12.54
CA THR A 58 17.11 3.14 12.81
C THR A 58 17.19 4.19 11.71
N MET A 59 16.13 4.30 10.92
CA MET A 59 15.91 5.40 9.97
C MET A 59 16.26 6.74 10.63
N LYS A 60 17.01 7.58 9.92
CA LYS A 60 17.51 8.86 10.44
C LYS A 60 16.61 10.01 9.96
N PRO A 61 16.63 11.17 10.61
CA PRO A 61 16.02 12.37 10.04
C PRO A 61 16.65 12.70 8.68
N GLY A 62 15.82 13.11 7.72
CA GLY A 62 16.24 13.34 6.34
C GLY A 62 15.10 13.32 5.32
N GLU A 63 15.44 13.41 4.04
CA GLU A 63 14.48 13.33 2.94
C GLU A 63 14.21 11.86 2.58
N TYR A 64 12.93 11.50 2.44
CA TYR A 64 12.48 10.16 2.07
C TYR A 64 11.34 10.21 1.05
N TYR A 65 11.08 9.08 0.40
CA TYR A 65 10.01 8.90 -0.56
C TYR A 65 9.02 7.83 -0.12
N VAL A 66 7.73 8.11 -0.30
CA VAL A 66 6.65 7.15 0.00
C VAL A 66 6.72 5.95 -0.96
N THR A 67 6.72 4.73 -0.45
CA THR A 67 6.76 3.50 -1.28
C THR A 67 5.39 2.85 -1.48
N SER A 68 4.43 3.11 -0.59
CA SER A 68 3.05 2.63 -0.71
C SER A 68 2.27 3.38 -1.79
N SER A 69 1.29 2.73 -2.43
CA SER A 69 0.37 3.38 -3.37
C SER A 69 -0.40 4.54 -2.72
N SER A 70 -0.72 4.39 -1.44
CA SER A 70 -1.39 5.38 -0.59
C SER A 70 -0.92 5.18 0.85
N LEU A 71 -0.35 6.23 1.46
CA LEU A 71 0.18 6.21 2.81
C LEU A 71 -0.62 7.14 3.72
N ASN A 72 -1.26 6.57 4.74
CA ASN A 72 -1.99 7.37 5.73
C ASN A 72 -1.03 8.19 6.60
N VAL A 73 -1.28 9.50 6.64
CA VAL A 73 -0.67 10.41 7.63
C VAL A 73 -1.57 10.46 8.85
N ARG A 74 -1.00 10.23 10.02
CA ARG A 74 -1.73 10.14 11.29
C ARG A 74 -1.32 11.26 12.24
N ARG A 75 -2.22 11.55 13.18
CA ARG A 75 -2.03 12.58 14.20
C ARG A 75 -1.15 12.15 15.38
N GLU A 76 -0.88 10.85 15.48
CA GLU A 76 -0.12 10.21 16.54
C GLU A 76 0.70 9.06 15.93
N PRO A 77 1.85 8.69 16.53
CA PRO A 77 2.70 7.57 16.09
C PRO A 77 2.06 6.23 16.49
N SER A 78 0.88 5.95 15.95
CA SER A 78 0.08 4.77 16.25
C SER A 78 -0.89 4.45 15.13
N SER A 79 -1.08 3.15 14.85
CA SER A 79 -2.05 2.67 13.86
C SER A 79 -3.50 2.98 14.23
N LYS A 80 -3.75 3.27 15.52
CA LYS A 80 -5.05 3.72 16.05
C LYS A 80 -5.23 5.23 15.98
N GLY A 81 -4.17 5.99 15.73
CA GLY A 81 -4.21 7.44 15.61
C GLY A 81 -5.10 7.87 14.45
N ARG A 82 -5.84 8.99 14.62
CA ARG A 82 -6.73 9.50 13.57
C ARG A 82 -5.93 9.86 12.31
N ILE A 83 -6.46 9.49 11.15
CA ILE A 83 -5.90 9.86 9.85
C ILE A 83 -6.16 11.35 9.60
N SER A 84 -5.10 12.09 9.28
CA SER A 84 -5.14 13.50 8.91
C SER A 84 -5.28 13.69 7.41
N THR A 85 -4.50 12.93 6.64
CA THR A 85 -4.48 12.98 5.17
C THR A 85 -3.84 11.69 4.62
N VAL A 86 -3.72 11.58 3.30
CA VAL A 86 -3.08 10.46 2.60
C VAL A 86 -2.03 11.04 1.65
N LEU A 87 -0.85 10.42 1.62
CA LEU A 87 0.21 10.71 0.64
C LEU A 87 0.23 9.65 -0.45
N ASP A 88 0.57 10.05 -1.65
CA ASP A 88 0.69 9.15 -2.80
C ASP A 88 2.10 8.58 -2.93
N ILE A 89 2.22 7.50 -3.71
CA ILE A 89 3.52 6.89 -4.00
C ILE A 89 4.50 7.92 -4.56
N GLY A 90 5.69 7.89 -3.98
CA GLY A 90 6.85 8.74 -4.26
C GLY A 90 6.65 10.22 -3.95
N THR A 91 5.62 10.58 -3.17
CA THR A 91 5.62 11.86 -2.46
C THR A 91 6.90 11.95 -1.62
N LYS A 92 7.64 13.04 -1.77
CA LYS A 92 8.81 13.33 -0.95
C LYS A 92 8.35 13.86 0.41
N VAL A 93 8.95 13.37 1.48
CA VAL A 93 8.69 13.81 2.85
C VAL A 93 9.99 14.12 3.57
N ASP A 94 9.94 15.12 4.46
CA ASP A 94 11.04 15.46 5.35
C ASP A 94 10.79 14.80 6.71
N VAL A 95 11.57 13.79 7.05
CA VAL A 95 11.51 13.10 8.35
C VAL A 95 12.29 13.91 9.38
N LEU A 96 11.59 14.34 10.42
CA LEU A 96 12.15 15.16 11.51
C LEU A 96 12.57 14.31 12.72
N GLU A 97 11.86 13.21 12.94
CA GLU A 97 12.03 12.34 14.10
C GLU A 97 11.53 10.94 13.77
N VAL A 98 12.18 9.92 14.32
CA VAL A 98 11.75 8.52 14.20
C VAL A 98 11.61 7.93 15.60
N GLN A 99 10.45 7.34 15.88
CA GLN A 99 10.20 6.62 17.13
C GLN A 99 9.27 5.43 16.91
N SER A 100 9.68 4.26 17.43
CA SER A 100 8.84 3.06 17.46
C SER A 100 8.21 2.69 16.11
N GLY A 101 8.96 2.80 15.01
CA GLY A 101 8.48 2.51 13.66
C GLY A 101 7.67 3.63 13.00
N TRP A 102 7.55 4.80 13.62
CA TRP A 102 6.86 5.97 13.06
C TRP A 102 7.83 7.11 12.79
N ALA A 103 7.67 7.77 11.64
CA ALA A 103 8.38 8.96 11.26
C ALA A 103 7.47 10.20 11.40
N ARG A 104 7.93 11.23 12.10
CA ARG A 104 7.27 12.54 12.16
C ARG A 104 7.70 13.36 10.96
N ILE A 105 6.72 13.92 10.25
CA ILE A 105 6.93 14.67 8.99
C ILE A 105 6.44 16.11 9.04
N SER A 106 6.05 16.59 10.23
CA SER A 106 5.70 17.99 10.46
C SER A 106 6.18 18.43 11.84
N GLU A 107 6.35 19.73 12.01
CA GLU A 107 6.50 20.29 13.35
C GLU A 107 5.28 20.02 14.22
N TYR A 108 5.48 20.10 15.54
CA TYR A 108 4.38 20.09 16.48
C TYR A 108 3.60 21.41 16.39
N ILE A 109 2.29 21.29 16.22
CA ILE A 109 1.33 22.40 16.26
C ILE A 109 0.61 22.32 17.60
N GLU A 110 0.69 23.38 18.39
CA GLU A 110 0.02 23.45 19.69
C GLU A 110 -1.49 23.72 19.52
N PHE A 111 -2.31 22.91 20.18
CA PHE A 111 -3.75 23.12 20.31
C PHE A 111 -4.13 23.17 21.79
N VAL A 112 -5.32 23.72 22.08
CA VAL A 112 -5.87 23.81 23.44
C VAL A 112 -5.91 22.44 24.15
N ASP A 113 -6.13 21.37 23.39
CA ASP A 113 -6.23 19.99 23.89
C ASP A 113 -4.93 19.18 23.71
N GLY A 114 -3.80 19.84 23.43
CA GLY A 114 -2.47 19.21 23.30
C GLY A 114 -1.75 19.49 21.98
N ASN A 115 -0.56 18.91 21.83
CA ASN A 115 0.27 19.11 20.65
C ASN A 115 -0.05 18.07 19.57
N LEU A 116 -0.11 18.50 18.32
CA LEU A 116 -0.37 17.67 17.16
C LEU A 116 0.84 17.66 16.24
N ALA A 117 1.21 16.49 15.72
CA ALA A 117 2.13 16.39 14.59
C ALA A 117 1.62 15.37 13.57
N GLN A 118 2.22 15.35 12.39
CA GLN A 118 1.93 14.40 11.34
C GLN A 118 2.95 13.26 11.35
N TRP A 119 2.43 12.03 11.37
CA TRP A 119 3.20 10.80 11.50
C TRP A 119 2.86 9.83 10.38
N VAL A 120 3.87 9.15 9.86
CA VAL A 120 3.73 8.07 8.87
C VAL A 120 4.49 6.83 9.32
N SER A 121 4.10 5.65 8.84
CA SER A 121 4.84 4.42 9.14
C SER A 121 6.16 4.40 8.36
N THR A 122 7.26 4.12 9.06
CA THR A 122 8.60 4.01 8.46
C THR A 122 8.71 2.87 7.45
N GLU A 123 7.86 1.84 7.56
CA GLU A 123 7.82 0.70 6.65
C GLU A 123 7.49 1.10 5.19
N PHE A 124 6.91 2.29 5.00
CA PHE A 124 6.49 2.79 3.69
C PHE A 124 7.33 3.98 3.21
N LEU A 125 8.55 4.11 3.71
CA LEU A 125 9.52 5.14 3.31
C LEU A 125 10.81 4.49 2.77
N ALA A 126 11.42 5.13 1.77
CA ALA A 126 12.73 4.74 1.23
C ALA A 126 13.54 5.98 0.86
N ASP A 127 14.87 5.86 0.89
CA ASP A 127 15.80 6.95 0.50
C ASP A 127 15.77 7.22 -1.02
N GLU A 128 15.25 6.29 -1.81
CA GLU A 128 15.16 6.39 -3.26
C GLU A 128 13.71 6.42 -3.74
N VAL A 129 13.50 7.09 -4.87
CA VAL A 129 12.20 7.12 -5.56
C VAL A 129 11.80 5.70 -5.95
N PRO A 130 10.59 5.22 -5.60
CA PRO A 130 10.15 3.88 -5.96
C PRO A 130 10.14 3.67 -7.49
N SER A 131 10.83 2.64 -7.96
CA SER A 131 10.95 2.33 -9.39
C SER A 131 9.61 1.98 -10.05
N ASN A 132 8.63 1.51 -9.29
CA ASN A 132 7.29 1.20 -9.74
C ASN A 132 6.31 2.39 -9.70
N MET A 133 6.74 3.59 -9.28
CA MET A 133 5.89 4.79 -9.16
C MET A 133 5.06 5.04 -10.42
N ALA A 134 5.71 5.09 -11.59
CA ALA A 134 5.04 5.42 -12.85
C ALA A 134 3.95 4.40 -13.21
N GLN A 135 4.22 3.11 -12.98
CA GLN A 135 3.24 2.04 -13.21
C GLN A 135 2.04 2.17 -12.27
N VAL A 136 2.28 2.42 -10.98
CA VAL A 136 1.20 2.58 -9.98
C VAL A 136 0.33 3.80 -10.30
N ARG A 137 0.95 4.95 -10.65
CA ARG A 137 0.22 6.17 -11.02
C ARG A 137 -0.61 5.96 -12.29
N SER A 138 -0.03 5.36 -13.32
CA SER A 138 -0.75 5.03 -14.56
C SER A 138 -1.95 4.10 -14.29
N GLY A 139 -1.78 3.06 -13.48
CA GLY A 139 -2.88 2.16 -13.13
C GLY A 139 -4.01 2.86 -12.35
N ARG A 140 -3.67 3.77 -11.43
CA ARG A 140 -4.65 4.59 -10.70
C ARG A 140 -5.42 5.53 -11.63
N LEU A 141 -4.72 6.20 -12.53
CA LEU A 141 -5.32 7.08 -13.51
C LEU A 141 -6.31 6.31 -14.40
N GLU A 142 -5.91 5.13 -14.87
CA GLU A 142 -6.78 4.28 -15.68
C GLU A 142 -8.10 3.95 -14.96
N ILE A 143 -8.05 3.61 -13.67
CA ILE A 143 -9.25 3.33 -12.87
C ILE A 143 -10.21 4.53 -12.84
N LYS A 144 -9.68 5.75 -12.82
CA LYS A 144 -10.46 6.99 -12.78
C LYS A 144 -11.12 7.28 -14.13
N ILE A 145 -10.41 7.04 -15.23
CA ILE A 145 -10.88 7.39 -16.58
C ILE A 145 -11.51 6.22 -17.36
N LYS A 146 -11.48 4.98 -16.86
CA LYS A 146 -12.04 3.81 -17.57
C LYS A 146 -13.54 3.89 -17.89
N HIS A 147 -14.25 4.83 -17.26
CA HIS A 147 -15.67 5.09 -17.52
C HIS A 147 -15.92 6.25 -18.48
N SER A 148 -14.86 6.76 -19.12
CA SER A 148 -14.99 7.70 -20.23
C SER A 148 -15.87 7.12 -21.33
N ASP A 149 -16.57 7.99 -22.03
CA ASP A 149 -17.24 7.62 -23.27
C ASP A 149 -16.21 7.10 -24.27
N ASP A 150 -16.54 5.99 -24.95
CA ASP A 150 -15.67 5.33 -25.94
C ASP A 150 -14.25 5.02 -25.43
N PHE A 151 -14.09 4.77 -24.12
CA PHE A 151 -12.80 4.55 -23.49
C PHE A 151 -11.96 3.48 -24.20
N MET A 152 -12.57 2.37 -24.63
CA MET A 152 -11.82 1.27 -25.26
C MET A 152 -11.23 1.66 -26.62
N ASP A 153 -11.90 2.56 -27.35
CA ASP A 153 -11.47 3.01 -28.67
C ASP A 153 -10.37 4.08 -28.56
N HIS A 154 -10.43 4.91 -27.51
CA HIS A 154 -9.50 6.03 -27.30
C HIS A 154 -8.57 5.86 -26.09
N ARG A 155 -8.47 4.65 -25.52
CA ARG A 155 -7.76 4.34 -24.27
C ARG A 155 -6.37 4.96 -24.23
N GLY A 156 -5.59 4.77 -25.29
CA GLY A 156 -4.21 5.27 -25.36
C GLY A 156 -4.13 6.79 -25.27
N VAL A 157 -4.98 7.50 -26.01
CA VAL A 157 -4.99 8.96 -26.05
C VAL A 157 -5.48 9.52 -24.71
N PHE A 158 -6.59 9.00 -24.18
CA PHE A 158 -7.10 9.40 -22.87
C PHE A 158 -6.06 9.21 -21.76
N MET A 159 -5.40 8.05 -21.71
CA MET A 159 -4.33 7.81 -20.73
C MET A 159 -3.18 8.82 -20.89
N SER A 160 -2.68 9.02 -22.11
CA SER A 160 -1.53 9.90 -22.34
C SER A 160 -1.83 11.37 -22.04
N VAL A 161 -3.00 11.86 -22.47
CA VAL A 161 -3.39 13.26 -22.31
C VAL A 161 -3.75 13.55 -20.86
N SER A 162 -4.52 12.66 -20.21
CA SER A 162 -4.83 12.82 -18.79
C SER A 162 -3.56 12.83 -17.92
N GLN A 163 -2.59 11.97 -18.22
CA GLN A 163 -1.31 11.98 -17.50
C GLN A 163 -0.56 13.30 -17.73
N GLN A 164 -0.50 13.78 -18.97
CA GLN A 164 0.15 15.06 -19.31
C GLN A 164 -0.50 16.24 -18.57
N LEU A 165 -1.83 16.25 -18.48
CA LEU A 165 -2.59 17.30 -17.79
C LEU A 165 -2.38 17.28 -16.27
N ILE A 166 -2.19 16.10 -15.69
CA ILE A 166 -1.84 15.94 -14.27
C ILE A 166 -0.40 16.39 -14.02
N ASP A 167 0.53 15.95 -14.88
CA ASP A 167 1.95 16.28 -14.77
C ASP A 167 2.22 17.78 -14.96
N SER A 168 1.40 18.47 -15.79
CA SER A 168 1.47 19.92 -15.97
C SER A 168 0.81 20.73 -14.84
N GLY A 169 0.06 20.06 -13.95
CA GLY A 169 -0.73 20.69 -12.90
C GLY A 169 -2.00 21.38 -13.39
N GLN A 170 -2.38 21.22 -14.66
CA GLN A 170 -3.63 21.75 -15.19
C GLN A 170 -4.86 20.98 -14.67
N CYS A 171 -4.69 19.69 -14.41
CA CYS A 171 -5.69 18.82 -13.79
C CYS A 171 -5.07 18.09 -12.60
N SER A 172 -5.92 17.52 -11.77
CA SER A 172 -5.58 16.62 -10.67
C SER A 172 -6.22 15.25 -10.88
N ASP A 173 -5.73 14.25 -10.12
CA ASP A 173 -6.35 12.93 -10.03
C ASP A 173 -7.86 13.02 -9.67
N ASP A 174 -8.27 14.01 -8.89
CA ASP A 174 -9.64 14.14 -8.41
C ASP A 174 -10.60 14.71 -9.47
N ASP A 175 -10.10 15.54 -10.38
CA ASP A 175 -10.87 16.10 -11.50
C ASP A 175 -11.47 14.98 -12.35
N PHE A 176 -10.64 14.02 -12.77
CA PHE A 176 -11.09 12.85 -13.52
C PHE A 176 -12.02 11.93 -12.74
N SER A 177 -11.98 11.97 -11.41
CA SER A 177 -12.88 11.16 -10.57
C SER A 177 -14.28 11.77 -10.51
N GLN A 178 -14.38 13.09 -10.51
CA GLN A 178 -15.64 13.83 -10.48
C GLN A 178 -16.39 13.72 -11.81
N THR A 179 -15.68 13.85 -12.93
CA THR A 179 -16.24 13.76 -14.29
C THR A 179 -16.37 12.34 -14.79
N LYS A 180 -15.75 11.36 -14.11
CA LYS A 180 -15.59 9.96 -14.54
C LYS A 180 -14.79 9.80 -15.83
N GLY A 181 -13.90 10.75 -16.11
CA GLY A 181 -13.04 10.75 -17.30
C GLY A 181 -13.51 11.72 -18.36
N TRP A 182 -13.51 11.26 -19.60
CA TRP A 182 -13.80 12.05 -20.79
C TRP A 182 -15.22 11.77 -21.30
N LEU A 183 -16.01 12.83 -21.50
CA LEU A 183 -17.38 12.77 -21.98
C LEU A 183 -17.46 13.20 -23.44
N ALA A 184 -18.21 12.49 -24.27
CA ALA A 184 -18.35 12.81 -25.69
C ALA A 184 -19.00 14.20 -25.89
N SER A 185 -18.41 15.03 -26.74
CA SER A 185 -18.93 16.37 -27.00
C SER A 185 -20.10 16.34 -27.98
N THR A 186 -21.21 16.97 -27.61
CA THR A 186 -22.33 17.20 -28.54
C THR A 186 -22.15 18.46 -29.39
N VAL A 187 -21.18 19.32 -29.04
CA VAL A 187 -20.89 20.57 -29.77
C VAL A 187 -20.12 20.27 -31.06
N PHE A 188 -19.19 19.31 -30.99
CA PHE A 188 -18.35 18.86 -32.10
C PHE A 188 -18.77 17.47 -32.56
N ALA A 189 -20.07 17.29 -32.84
CA ALA A 189 -20.66 15.98 -33.10
C ALA A 189 -20.16 15.27 -34.38
N ASP A 190 -19.45 15.98 -35.26
CA ASP A 190 -18.82 15.47 -36.48
C ASP A 190 -17.34 15.06 -36.27
N ARG A 191 -16.81 15.23 -35.07
CA ARG A 191 -15.42 14.95 -34.71
C ARG A 191 -15.35 14.07 -33.46
N SER A 192 -14.24 13.36 -33.31
CA SER A 192 -13.95 12.51 -32.14
C SER A 192 -13.47 13.37 -30.96
N VAL A 193 -14.29 14.34 -30.54
CA VAL A 193 -13.98 15.32 -29.49
C VAL A 193 -14.71 14.98 -28.20
N TYR A 194 -13.95 14.98 -27.12
CA TYR A 194 -14.42 14.71 -25.77
C TYR A 194 -14.09 15.88 -24.86
N TYR A 195 -14.67 15.94 -23.67
CA TYR A 195 -14.39 16.96 -22.68
C TYR A 195 -14.33 16.42 -21.27
N THR A 196 -13.62 17.14 -20.41
CA THR A 196 -13.65 16.98 -18.96
C THR A 196 -13.63 18.37 -18.32
N TYR A 197 -13.64 18.41 -16.99
CA TYR A 197 -13.42 19.61 -16.20
C TYR A 197 -12.18 19.44 -15.35
N CYS A 198 -11.38 20.49 -15.21
CA CYS A 198 -10.18 20.50 -14.39
C CYS A 198 -10.12 21.78 -13.55
N GLY A 199 -9.99 21.64 -12.23
CA GLY A 199 -9.97 22.79 -11.31
C GLY A 199 -11.34 23.22 -10.80
N GLY A 200 -12.42 22.55 -11.22
CA GLY A 200 -13.79 22.83 -10.82
C GLY A 200 -14.80 22.22 -11.78
N LEU A 201 -16.04 22.71 -11.76
CA LEU A 201 -17.12 22.30 -12.67
C LEU A 201 -17.72 23.51 -13.41
N GLU A 202 -17.04 24.65 -13.39
CA GLU A 202 -17.48 25.85 -14.08
C GLU A 202 -17.17 25.75 -15.57
N ARG A 203 -17.73 26.68 -16.35
CA ARG A 203 -17.51 26.68 -17.81
C ARG A 203 -16.03 26.86 -18.15
N ASP A 204 -15.33 27.69 -17.39
CA ASP A 204 -13.92 28.02 -17.61
C ASP A 204 -12.99 26.85 -17.23
N ASP A 205 -13.48 25.91 -16.42
CA ASP A 205 -12.77 24.67 -16.06
C ASP A 205 -12.90 23.60 -17.14
N LYS A 206 -13.78 23.81 -18.13
CA LYS A 206 -14.06 22.82 -19.18
C LYS A 206 -12.96 22.81 -20.22
N ILE A 207 -12.38 21.65 -20.44
CA ILE A 207 -11.38 21.42 -21.48
C ILE A 207 -11.86 20.36 -22.46
N TYR A 208 -11.50 20.53 -23.72
CA TYR A 208 -11.80 19.63 -24.81
C TYR A 208 -10.53 18.90 -25.27
N LEU A 209 -10.72 17.68 -25.75
CA LEU A 209 -9.70 16.83 -26.35
C LEU A 209 -10.21 16.31 -27.68
N ASP A 210 -9.53 16.65 -28.76
CA ASP A 210 -9.68 15.96 -30.04
C ASP A 210 -8.80 14.70 -30.04
N THR A 211 -9.42 13.52 -30.10
CA THR A 211 -8.68 12.25 -29.98
C THR A 211 -7.91 11.86 -31.25
N GLU A 212 -8.23 12.46 -32.40
CA GLU A 212 -7.53 12.21 -33.66
C GLU A 212 -6.25 13.04 -33.75
N THR A 213 -6.34 14.32 -33.39
CA THR A 213 -5.19 15.24 -33.41
C THR A 213 -4.39 15.26 -32.11
N LYS A 214 -4.98 14.76 -31.00
CA LYS A 214 -4.48 14.86 -29.62
C LYS A 214 -4.38 16.30 -29.10
N GLU A 215 -5.10 17.22 -29.73
CA GLU A 215 -5.13 18.63 -29.32
C GLU A 215 -6.04 18.80 -28.11
N VAL A 216 -5.53 19.49 -27.08
CA VAL A 216 -6.30 19.94 -25.92
C VAL A 216 -6.54 21.44 -26.06
N PHE A 217 -7.80 21.86 -25.91
CA PHE A 217 -8.20 23.26 -26.06
C PHE A 217 -9.37 23.62 -25.14
N SER A 218 -9.57 24.91 -24.90
CA SER A 218 -10.74 25.47 -24.20
C SER A 218 -11.60 26.26 -25.20
N GLU A 219 -12.87 26.47 -24.86
CA GLU A 219 -13.78 27.36 -25.61
C GLU A 219 -13.54 28.86 -25.35
#